data_AF-A0A8C4LI27-F1
#
_entry.id   AF-A0A8C4LI27-F1
#
_cell.length_a   1.000
_cell.length_b   1.000
_cell.length_c   1.000
_cell.angle_alpha   90.00
_cell.angle_beta   90.00
_cell.angle_gamma   90.00
#
_symmetry.space_group_name_H-M   'P 1'
#
loop_
_entity.id
_entity.type
_entity.pdbx_description
1 polymer ?
#
loop_
_entity_poly.entity_id
_entity_poly.type
_entity_poly.pdbx_seq_one_letter_code
_entity_poly.pdbx_strand_id
1 'polypeptide(L)'
;MHALFADSFAALGRLDNITLVMVFHPQYLESFLKTQHYLLQMDGPLPLHFRHYIGIMAAARHQCSYLVNLHVNDFLHVGGDPKWLNGLENAPQKLQNLGELNKVLAHRPWLITKEHIEGLLKAEEHSWSLAELVHAVVLLTHYHSLASFTFGCGISPEIHCDGGHTFRPPSVSNYCICDITNGNHSVDEMQVNSAGNVSVSDSFFEVEALMEKMRQLQECRDEEEASQEEMASRFEIEKRESMFVFSSDDEEVTPARDVSRHFEDTSYGYKDFSRHGMHVPTFRVQDYCWEDHGYSLVNRLYPDVGQLIDEKFHIAYNLTYNTMAMHKDVDTSMLRRAIWNYIHCMFGIRYDDYDYGEINQLLDRSFKVYIKTVVCTPEKVTKRMYDSFWRQFKHSEKVHVNLLLIEARMQAELLYALRAITRYMT
;
A
#
# COMPACT_ATOMS: atom_id res chain seq x y z
N MET A 1 20.90 13.62 4.43
CA MET A 1 20.47 12.68 5.48
C MET A 1 20.35 13.37 6.84
N HIS A 2 21.41 14.01 7.37
CA HIS A 2 21.34 14.70 8.67
C HIS A 2 20.33 15.87 8.73
N ALA A 3 20.22 16.66 7.66
CA ALA A 3 19.21 17.72 7.54
C ALA A 3 17.79 17.15 7.47
N LEU A 4 17.53 16.17 6.59
CA LEU A 4 16.25 15.47 6.48
C LEU A 4 15.76 14.91 7.83
N PHE A 5 16.64 14.29 8.62
CA PHE A 5 16.27 13.81 9.94
C PHE A 5 16.00 14.92 10.95
N ALA A 6 16.78 16.00 10.91
CA ALA A 6 16.53 17.17 11.76
C ALA A 6 15.19 17.84 11.42
N ASP A 7 14.86 17.96 10.14
CA ASP A 7 13.61 18.54 9.65
C ASP A 7 12.41 17.64 9.99
N SER A 8 12.55 16.32 9.80
CA SER A 8 11.51 15.34 10.18
C SER A 8 11.25 15.36 11.68
N PHE A 9 12.32 15.35 12.48
CA PHE A 9 12.22 15.41 13.94
C PHE A 9 11.66 16.75 14.41
N ALA A 10 12.02 17.86 13.78
CA ALA A 10 11.47 19.17 14.10
C ALA A 10 9.97 19.28 13.77
N ALA A 11 9.51 18.63 12.69
CA ALA A 11 8.11 18.67 12.26
C ALA A 11 7.20 17.69 13.02
N LEU A 12 7.70 16.51 13.37
CA LEU A 12 6.91 15.42 13.99
C LEU A 12 7.22 15.20 15.48
N GLY A 13 8.26 15.84 16.02
CA GLY A 13 8.74 15.64 17.38
C GLY A 13 9.36 14.25 17.64
N ARG A 14 9.40 13.38 16.62
CA ARG A 14 9.97 12.03 16.65
C ARG A 14 10.34 11.57 15.24
N LEU A 15 11.23 10.59 15.15
CA LEU A 15 11.46 9.81 13.93
C LEU A 15 10.67 8.52 14.06
N ASP A 16 9.66 8.35 13.23
CA ASP A 16 8.87 7.13 13.21
C ASP A 16 9.59 5.99 12.45
N ASN A 17 9.19 4.75 12.71
CA ASN A 17 9.81 3.58 12.10
C ASN A 17 9.63 3.55 10.57
N ILE A 18 8.58 4.18 10.02
CA ILE A 18 8.40 4.35 8.57
C ILE A 18 9.54 5.18 7.98
N THR A 19 9.84 6.34 8.58
CA THR A 19 10.93 7.23 8.17
C THR A 19 12.28 6.51 8.22
N LEU A 20 12.51 5.67 9.25
CA LEU A 20 13.73 4.88 9.38
C LEU A 20 13.92 3.85 8.27
N VAL A 21 12.84 3.26 7.74
CA VAL A 21 12.93 2.32 6.62
C VAL A 21 13.06 3.08 5.29
N MET A 22 12.30 4.15 5.10
CA MET A 22 12.35 4.95 3.86
C MET A 22 13.71 5.64 3.64
N VAL A 23 14.56 5.76 4.68
CA VAL A 23 15.91 6.35 4.56
C VAL A 23 16.83 5.59 3.58
N PHE A 24 16.55 4.33 3.28
CA PHE A 24 17.27 3.61 2.22
C PHE A 24 17.15 4.32 0.86
N HIS A 25 16.13 5.15 0.67
CA HIS A 25 15.85 5.92 -0.55
C HIS A 25 15.60 7.41 -0.23
N PRO A 26 16.66 8.20 0.04
CA PRO A 26 16.50 9.58 0.52
C PRO A 26 15.71 10.51 -0.41
N GLN A 27 15.84 10.33 -1.73
CA GLN A 27 15.11 11.12 -2.73
C GLN A 27 13.60 10.90 -2.62
N TYR A 28 13.17 9.65 -2.43
CA TYR A 28 11.76 9.34 -2.19
C TYR A 28 11.32 9.82 -0.81
N LEU A 29 12.13 9.60 0.23
CA LEU A 29 11.82 10.04 1.59
C LEU A 29 11.55 11.54 1.67
N GLU A 30 12.34 12.36 0.98
CA GLU A 30 12.11 13.81 0.94
C GLU A 30 10.73 14.17 0.37
N SER A 31 10.36 13.56 -0.76
CA SER A 31 9.05 13.77 -1.40
C SER A 31 7.90 13.27 -0.51
N PHE A 32 8.09 12.13 0.15
CA PHE A 32 7.13 11.54 1.08
C PHE A 32 6.87 12.48 2.27
N LEU A 33 7.92 12.97 2.92
CA LEU A 33 7.81 13.87 4.08
C LEU A 33 7.14 15.21 3.71
N LYS A 34 7.49 15.79 2.55
CA LYS A 34 6.82 16.99 2.03
C LYS A 34 5.32 16.77 1.84
N THR A 35 4.95 15.63 1.24
CA THR A 35 3.56 15.24 1.04
C THR A 35 2.83 15.06 2.37
N GLN A 36 3.43 14.35 3.33
CA GLN A 36 2.83 14.09 4.63
C GLN A 36 2.64 15.38 5.45
N HIS A 37 3.63 16.27 5.45
CA HIS A 37 3.54 17.59 6.07
C HIS A 37 2.39 18.41 5.48
N TYR A 38 2.26 18.44 4.14
CA TYR A 38 1.17 19.15 3.48
C TYR A 38 -0.21 18.57 3.84
N LEU A 39 -0.35 17.25 3.80
CA LEU A 39 -1.62 16.58 4.11
C LEU A 39 -2.06 16.76 5.56
N LEU A 40 -1.14 16.72 6.53
CA LEU A 40 -1.48 16.65 7.95
C LEU A 40 -1.21 17.93 8.75
N GLN A 41 -0.45 18.89 8.25
CA GLN A 41 -0.06 20.07 9.04
C GLN A 41 -0.44 21.39 8.36
N MET A 42 -0.41 21.45 7.03
CA MET A 42 -0.74 22.69 6.30
C MET A 42 -2.23 22.97 6.24
N ASP A 43 -2.60 24.23 6.04
CA ASP A 43 -3.99 24.63 5.81
C ASP A 43 -4.55 23.93 4.57
N GLY A 44 -5.81 23.50 4.64
CA GLY A 44 -6.45 22.74 3.58
C GLY A 44 -7.95 22.58 3.83
N PRO A 45 -8.69 21.96 2.88
CA PRO A 45 -10.15 21.90 2.93
C PRO A 45 -10.75 21.28 4.18
N LEU A 46 -10.02 20.37 4.85
CA LEU A 46 -10.49 19.62 6.00
C LEU A 46 -9.81 20.08 7.30
N PRO A 47 -10.53 20.14 8.43
CA PRO A 47 -9.93 20.35 9.74
C PRO A 47 -8.96 19.21 10.13
N LEU A 48 -7.91 19.52 10.89
CA LEU A 48 -6.87 18.55 11.27
C LEU A 48 -7.42 17.26 11.92
N HIS A 49 -8.35 17.39 12.86
CA HIS A 49 -8.97 16.23 13.51
C HIS A 49 -9.78 15.35 12.52
N PHE A 50 -10.39 15.92 11.48
CA PHE A 50 -11.00 15.13 10.41
C PHE A 50 -9.93 14.36 9.63
N ARG A 51 -8.79 15.00 9.32
CA ARG A 51 -7.71 14.35 8.55
C ARG A 51 -7.13 13.16 9.27
N HIS A 52 -6.81 13.28 10.57
CA HIS A 52 -6.32 12.15 11.34
C HIS A 52 -7.38 11.05 11.50
N TYR A 53 -8.66 11.41 11.70
CA TYR A 53 -9.72 10.40 11.78
C TYR A 53 -9.92 9.65 10.45
N ILE A 54 -9.81 10.33 9.31
CA ILE A 54 -9.80 9.69 7.98
C ILE A 54 -8.59 8.73 7.86
N GLY A 55 -7.42 9.13 8.38
CA GLY A 55 -6.25 8.24 8.48
C GLY A 55 -6.53 6.97 9.29
N ILE A 56 -7.23 7.08 10.44
CA ILE A 56 -7.69 5.93 11.24
C ILE A 56 -8.60 5.04 10.40
N MET A 57 -9.62 5.62 9.75
CA MET A 57 -10.59 4.89 8.92
C MET A 57 -9.92 4.13 7.78
N ALA A 58 -8.93 4.72 7.12
CA ALA A 58 -8.18 4.10 6.02
C ALA A 58 -7.29 2.96 6.53
N ALA A 59 -6.47 3.22 7.56
CA ALA A 59 -5.57 2.22 8.13
C ALA A 59 -6.32 1.01 8.70
N ALA A 60 -7.50 1.23 9.30
CA ALA A 60 -8.35 0.18 9.84
C ALA A 60 -8.87 -0.78 8.76
N ARG A 61 -8.96 -0.37 7.47
CA ARG A 61 -9.37 -1.29 6.38
C ARG A 61 -8.43 -2.48 6.20
N HIS A 62 -7.20 -2.36 6.67
CA HIS A 62 -6.15 -3.38 6.62
C HIS A 62 -5.66 -3.81 8.00
N GLN A 63 -6.42 -3.53 9.07
CA GLN A 63 -6.05 -3.89 10.43
C GLN A 63 -4.66 -3.38 10.83
N CYS A 64 -4.25 -2.23 10.27
CA CYS A 64 -2.91 -1.69 10.47
C CYS A 64 -2.83 -0.93 11.80
N SER A 65 -2.65 -1.67 12.90
CA SER A 65 -2.61 -1.12 14.26
C SER A 65 -1.54 -0.04 14.44
N TYR A 66 -0.39 -0.16 13.76
CA TYR A 66 0.67 0.84 13.74
C TYR A 66 0.13 2.22 13.34
N LEU A 67 -0.50 2.31 12.16
CA LEU A 67 -1.02 3.56 11.61
C LEU A 67 -2.26 4.04 12.36
N VAL A 68 -3.14 3.12 12.78
CA VAL A 68 -4.30 3.46 13.62
C VAL A 68 -3.82 4.15 14.90
N ASN A 69 -2.87 3.57 15.63
CA ASN A 69 -2.35 4.16 16.86
C ASN A 69 -1.61 5.48 16.63
N LEU A 70 -0.88 5.60 15.52
CA LEU A 70 -0.24 6.85 15.11
C LEU A 70 -1.28 7.98 14.98
N HIS A 71 -2.35 7.73 14.23
CA HIS A 71 -3.40 8.72 14.04
C HIS A 71 -4.29 8.95 15.26
N VAL A 72 -4.53 7.95 16.12
CA VAL A 72 -5.27 8.12 17.37
C VAL A 72 -4.57 9.15 18.27
N ASN A 73 -3.24 9.02 18.42
CA ASN A 73 -2.46 9.95 19.24
C ASN A 73 -2.53 11.37 18.66
N ASP A 74 -2.31 11.52 17.35
CA ASP A 74 -2.32 12.83 16.70
C ASP A 74 -3.73 13.44 16.70
N PHE A 75 -4.78 12.64 16.48
CA PHE A 75 -6.18 13.06 16.55
C PHE A 75 -6.53 13.68 17.90
N LEU A 76 -6.13 13.02 19.00
CA LEU A 76 -6.33 13.54 20.35
C LEU A 76 -5.50 14.81 20.59
N HIS A 77 -4.26 14.85 20.08
CA HIS A 77 -3.37 16.01 20.22
C HIS A 77 -3.94 17.27 19.56
N VAL A 78 -4.56 17.14 18.38
CA VAL A 78 -5.21 18.26 17.67
C VAL A 78 -6.62 18.57 18.17
N GLY A 79 -7.05 17.99 19.30
CA GLY A 79 -8.32 18.29 19.97
C GLY A 79 -9.54 17.54 19.42
N GLY A 80 -9.33 16.38 18.77
CA GLY A 80 -10.42 15.51 18.34
C GLY A 80 -11.25 14.96 19.50
N ASP A 81 -12.55 14.78 19.29
CA ASP A 81 -13.46 14.25 20.32
C ASP A 81 -13.18 12.75 20.57
N PRO A 82 -12.74 12.35 21.78
CA PRO A 82 -12.43 10.95 22.09
C PRO A 82 -13.61 10.00 21.88
N LYS A 83 -14.87 10.49 21.86
CA LYS A 83 -16.04 9.66 21.62
C LYS A 83 -16.02 9.01 20.24
N TRP A 84 -15.43 9.67 19.24
CA TRP A 84 -15.33 9.12 17.89
C TRP A 84 -14.45 7.86 17.88
N LEU A 85 -13.54 7.74 18.85
CA LEU A 85 -12.64 6.60 18.96
C LEU A 85 -13.32 5.28 19.36
N ASN A 86 -14.62 5.31 19.69
CA ASN A 86 -15.40 4.12 20.04
C ASN A 86 -16.02 3.40 18.83
N GLY A 87 -15.90 3.97 17.63
CA GLY A 87 -16.40 3.39 16.39
C GLY A 87 -16.94 4.44 15.43
N LEU A 88 -17.05 4.08 14.14
CA LEU A 88 -17.48 5.01 13.08
C LEU A 88 -18.86 5.61 13.36
N GLU A 89 -19.77 4.85 13.97
CA GLU A 89 -21.11 5.27 14.36
C GLU A 89 -21.13 6.43 15.37
N ASN A 90 -20.02 6.67 16.08
CA ASN A 90 -19.87 7.76 17.05
C ASN A 90 -19.25 9.03 16.43
N ALA A 91 -18.81 8.97 15.17
CA ALA A 91 -18.29 10.13 14.44
C ALA A 91 -19.43 10.96 13.81
N PRO A 92 -19.17 12.20 13.35
CA PRO A 92 -20.17 13.00 12.63
C PRO A 92 -20.66 12.27 11.38
N GLN A 93 -21.95 12.44 11.07
CA GLN A 93 -22.59 11.78 9.92
C GLN A 93 -21.84 12.02 8.60
N LYS A 94 -21.23 13.20 8.44
CA LYS A 94 -20.36 13.53 7.29
C LYS A 94 -19.22 12.52 7.10
N LEU A 95 -18.54 12.11 8.18
CA LEU A 95 -17.48 11.08 8.15
C LEU A 95 -18.06 9.66 8.03
N GLN A 96 -19.21 9.38 8.64
CA GLN A 96 -19.90 8.09 8.48
C GLN A 96 -20.23 7.81 7.01
N ASN A 97 -20.73 8.83 6.30
CA ASN A 97 -21.08 8.73 4.88
C ASN A 97 -19.86 8.38 4.00
N LEU A 98 -18.65 8.81 4.40
CA LEU A 98 -17.39 8.49 3.70
C LEU A 98 -17.00 7.01 3.84
N GLY A 99 -17.55 6.29 4.83
CA GLY A 99 -17.21 4.90 5.14
C GLY A 99 -17.42 3.94 3.98
N GLU A 100 -18.49 4.10 3.20
CA GLU A 100 -18.74 3.25 2.03
C GLU A 100 -17.68 3.47 0.94
N LEU A 101 -17.36 4.73 0.64
CA LEU A 101 -16.34 5.07 -0.34
C LEU A 101 -14.96 4.54 0.09
N ASN A 102 -14.58 4.73 1.36
CA ASN A 102 -13.35 4.19 1.95
C ASN A 102 -13.22 2.68 1.73
N LYS A 103 -14.25 1.93 2.12
CA LYS A 103 -14.31 0.47 1.99
C LYS A 103 -14.16 0.01 0.54
N VAL A 104 -14.82 0.68 -0.40
CA VAL A 104 -14.73 0.34 -1.83
C VAL A 104 -13.35 0.69 -2.38
N LEU A 105 -12.79 1.86 -2.04
CA LEU A 105 -11.44 2.27 -2.47
C LEU A 105 -10.37 1.26 -2.05
N ALA A 106 -10.35 0.88 -0.76
CA ALA A 106 -9.29 0.04 -0.20
C ALA A 106 -9.20 -1.34 -0.85
N HIS A 107 -10.33 -1.90 -1.31
CA HIS A 107 -10.44 -3.31 -1.62
C HIS A 107 -10.86 -3.60 -3.07
N ARG A 108 -11.72 -2.75 -3.65
CA ARG A 108 -12.32 -2.95 -4.98
C ARG A 108 -12.59 -1.60 -5.67
N PRO A 109 -11.54 -0.78 -5.91
CA PRO A 109 -11.71 0.60 -6.38
C PRO A 109 -12.42 0.70 -7.74
N TRP A 110 -12.37 -0.36 -8.56
CA TRP A 110 -13.09 -0.42 -9.83
C TRP A 110 -14.62 -0.41 -9.71
N LEU A 111 -15.17 -0.67 -8.52
CA LEU A 111 -16.61 -0.59 -8.25
C LEU A 111 -17.07 0.83 -7.90
N ILE A 112 -16.16 1.80 -7.79
CA ILE A 112 -16.53 3.19 -7.56
C ILE A 112 -17.30 3.72 -8.77
N THR A 113 -18.47 4.26 -8.51
CA THR A 113 -19.37 4.84 -9.52
C THR A 113 -19.69 6.30 -9.19
N LYS A 114 -20.32 7.00 -10.13
CA LYS A 114 -20.75 8.39 -9.91
C LYS A 114 -21.79 8.51 -8.78
N GLU A 115 -22.57 7.46 -8.52
CA GLU A 115 -23.58 7.43 -7.45
C GLU A 115 -22.92 7.47 -6.06
N HIS A 116 -21.74 6.85 -5.89
CA HIS A 116 -20.96 6.98 -4.66
C HIS A 116 -20.55 8.44 -4.42
N ILE A 117 -20.18 9.16 -5.48
CA ILE A 117 -19.78 10.58 -5.42
C ILE A 117 -21.01 11.46 -5.15
N GLU A 118 -22.11 11.21 -5.86
CA GLU A 118 -23.37 11.94 -5.70
C GLU A 118 -23.92 11.84 -4.27
N GLY A 119 -23.87 10.66 -3.66
CA GLY A 119 -24.30 10.44 -2.28
C GLY A 119 -23.53 11.26 -1.26
N LEU A 120 -22.25 11.58 -1.52
CA LEU A 120 -21.43 12.42 -0.64
C LEU A 120 -21.67 13.91 -0.85
N LEU A 121 -21.89 14.33 -2.10
CA LEU A 121 -22.06 15.75 -2.46
C LEU A 121 -23.49 16.27 -2.28
N LYS A 122 -24.49 15.37 -2.21
CA LYS A 122 -25.92 15.72 -2.03
C LYS A 122 -26.49 15.34 -0.65
N ALA A 123 -25.64 15.13 0.35
CA ALA A 123 -26.05 14.70 1.70
C ALA A 123 -26.64 15.85 2.58
N GLU A 124 -27.36 16.79 1.98
CA GLU A 124 -27.98 17.96 2.63
C GLU A 124 -27.04 18.65 3.64
N GLU A 125 -27.36 18.62 4.94
CA GLU A 125 -26.59 19.23 6.04
C GLU A 125 -25.17 18.67 6.19
N HIS A 126 -24.93 17.44 5.72
CA HIS A 126 -23.65 16.74 5.85
C HIS A 126 -22.92 16.58 4.51
N SER A 127 -23.24 17.44 3.54
CA SER A 127 -22.65 17.42 2.21
C SER A 127 -21.14 17.69 2.25
N TRP A 128 -20.41 16.94 1.44
CA TRP A 128 -19.01 17.21 1.11
C TRP A 128 -18.95 18.24 -0.01
N SER A 129 -17.98 19.16 0.05
CA SER A 129 -17.56 19.91 -1.12
C SER A 129 -16.61 19.05 -1.98
N LEU A 130 -16.45 19.40 -3.26
CA LEU A 130 -15.49 18.71 -4.13
C LEU A 130 -14.05 18.80 -3.61
N ALA A 131 -13.66 19.95 -3.03
CA ALA A 131 -12.33 20.15 -2.46
C ALA A 131 -12.10 19.26 -1.23
N GLU A 132 -13.08 19.20 -0.32
CA GLU A 132 -13.02 18.30 0.84
C GLU A 132 -13.00 16.83 0.42
N LEU A 133 -13.79 16.44 -0.59
CA LEU A 133 -13.85 15.07 -1.07
C LEU A 133 -12.54 14.64 -1.72
N VAL A 134 -11.94 15.48 -2.58
CA VAL A 134 -10.62 15.19 -3.17
C VAL A 134 -9.56 15.06 -2.09
N HIS A 135 -9.55 15.96 -1.09
CA HIS A 135 -8.63 15.85 0.02
C HIS A 135 -8.83 14.53 0.81
N ALA A 136 -10.08 14.16 1.11
CA ALA A 136 -10.39 12.90 1.78
C ALA A 136 -9.94 11.69 0.97
N VAL A 137 -10.19 11.67 -0.35
CA VAL A 137 -9.76 10.59 -1.25
C VAL A 137 -8.23 10.47 -1.27
N VAL A 138 -7.49 11.58 -1.30
CA VAL A 138 -6.03 11.58 -1.20
C VAL A 138 -5.56 10.99 0.13
N LEU A 139 -6.17 11.39 1.25
CA LEU A 139 -5.83 10.82 2.57
C LEU A 139 -6.13 9.32 2.65
N LEU A 140 -7.30 8.88 2.17
CA LEU A 140 -7.69 7.47 2.17
C LEU A 140 -6.68 6.61 1.39
N THR A 141 -6.44 6.97 0.13
CA THR A 141 -5.50 6.25 -0.75
C THR A 141 -4.07 6.27 -0.22
N HIS A 142 -3.63 7.40 0.34
CA HIS A 142 -2.33 7.51 0.99
C HIS A 142 -2.19 6.50 2.14
N TYR A 143 -3.17 6.41 3.05
CA TYR A 143 -3.06 5.50 4.19
C TYR A 143 -3.40 4.03 3.89
N HIS A 144 -4.15 3.73 2.82
CA HIS A 144 -4.23 2.36 2.30
C HIS A 144 -2.86 1.89 1.80
N SER A 145 -2.20 2.73 1.01
CA SER A 145 -0.87 2.44 0.47
C SER A 145 0.20 2.37 1.58
N LEU A 146 0.12 3.24 2.59
CA LEU A 146 1.05 3.21 3.71
C LEU A 146 0.84 2.01 4.64
N ALA A 147 -0.39 1.49 4.74
CA ALA A 147 -0.65 0.21 5.39
C ALA A 147 0.07 -0.93 4.65
N SER A 148 0.02 -0.95 3.32
CA SER A 148 0.81 -1.89 2.51
C SER A 148 2.31 -1.76 2.78
N PHE A 149 2.85 -0.55 2.87
CA PHE A 149 4.27 -0.34 3.22
C PHE A 149 4.62 -0.91 4.59
N THR A 150 3.78 -0.61 5.59
CA THR A 150 3.97 -1.03 6.99
C THR A 150 4.11 -2.55 7.09
N PHE A 151 3.18 -3.29 6.50
CA PHE A 151 3.24 -4.75 6.49
C PHE A 151 4.32 -5.31 5.57
N GLY A 152 4.48 -4.73 4.36
CA GLY A 152 5.44 -5.17 3.36
C GLY A 152 6.89 -5.09 3.84
N CYS A 153 7.24 -4.05 4.60
CA CYS A 153 8.55 -3.86 5.21
C CYS A 153 8.67 -4.41 6.65
N GLY A 154 7.59 -4.97 7.21
CA GLY A 154 7.61 -5.54 8.56
C GLY A 154 7.87 -4.52 9.67
N ILE A 155 7.26 -3.33 9.56
CA ILE A 155 7.43 -2.23 10.50
C ILE A 155 6.79 -2.57 11.84
N SER A 156 7.61 -2.57 12.90
CA SER A 156 7.14 -2.80 14.27
C SER A 156 6.48 -1.53 14.87
N PRO A 157 5.54 -1.69 15.83
CA PRO A 157 5.06 -0.59 16.67
C PRO A 157 6.20 0.21 17.32
N GLU A 158 5.97 1.50 17.52
CA GLU A 158 6.89 2.37 18.25
C GLU A 158 7.13 1.84 19.66
N ILE A 159 8.29 2.15 20.25
CA ILE A 159 8.74 1.62 21.55
C ILE A 159 7.70 1.83 22.67
N HIS A 160 6.90 2.90 22.59
CA HIS A 160 5.87 3.28 23.55
C HIS A 160 4.48 2.67 23.31
N CYS A 161 4.30 1.95 22.19
CA CYS A 161 3.06 1.24 21.87
C CYS A 161 3.12 -0.21 22.34
N ASP A 162 1.96 -0.83 22.61
CA ASP A 162 1.92 -2.27 22.87
C ASP A 162 2.44 -3.04 21.63
N GLY A 163 3.38 -3.96 21.85
CA GLY A 163 4.14 -4.64 20.80
C GLY A 163 5.41 -3.91 20.32
N GLY A 164 5.69 -2.71 20.83
CA GLY A 164 6.98 -2.04 20.65
C GLY A 164 8.08 -2.74 21.46
N HIS A 165 9.33 -2.71 20.99
CA HIS A 165 10.47 -3.26 21.73
C HIS A 165 10.83 -2.38 22.94
N THR A 166 9.93 -2.22 23.90
CA THR A 166 10.30 -1.74 25.23
C THR A 166 11.00 -2.88 25.97
N PHE A 167 12.24 -2.65 26.41
CA PHE A 167 12.84 -3.41 27.49
C PHE A 167 11.94 -3.22 28.73
N ARG A 168 10.90 -4.03 28.91
CA ARG A 168 10.10 -4.02 30.14
C ARG A 168 11.01 -4.59 31.24
N PRO A 169 11.38 -3.82 32.27
CA PRO A 169 11.99 -4.40 33.46
C PRO A 169 11.01 -5.45 34.02
N PRO A 170 11.49 -6.59 34.56
CA PRO A 170 10.63 -7.69 35.01
C PRO A 170 9.60 -7.35 36.11
N SER A 171 9.59 -6.12 36.62
CA SER A 171 8.82 -5.71 37.80
C SER A 171 7.43 -5.12 37.52
N VAL A 172 7.00 -5.00 36.26
CA VAL A 172 5.66 -4.47 35.92
C VAL A 172 4.96 -5.36 34.89
N SER A 173 4.85 -6.65 35.22
CA SER A 173 3.80 -7.50 34.66
C SER A 173 2.50 -7.15 35.38
N ASN A 174 1.47 -6.77 34.64
CA ASN A 174 0.09 -6.80 35.10
C ASN A 174 -0.21 -8.20 35.63
N TYR A 175 -0.10 -8.37 36.94
CA TYR A 175 -0.70 -9.49 37.65
C TYR A 175 -2.21 -9.38 37.43
N CYS A 176 -2.77 -10.21 36.55
CA CYS A 176 -4.16 -10.60 36.74
C CYS A 176 -4.20 -11.37 38.06
N ILE A 177 -4.84 -10.79 39.06
CA ILE A 177 -5.29 -11.49 40.26
C ILE A 177 -6.43 -12.41 39.81
N CYS A 178 -6.06 -13.50 39.13
CA CYS A 178 -7.01 -14.53 38.74
C CYS A 178 -6.39 -15.93 38.56
N ASP A 179 -5.05 -16.09 38.50
CA ASP A 179 -4.42 -17.41 38.27
C ASP A 179 -3.61 -17.99 39.46
N ILE A 180 -3.87 -17.54 40.70
CA ILE A 180 -3.28 -18.17 41.90
C ILE A 180 -4.14 -19.35 42.37
N THR A 181 -4.35 -20.36 41.53
CA THR A 181 -4.66 -21.75 41.95
C THR A 181 -4.50 -22.71 40.77
N ASN A 182 -3.28 -22.94 40.30
CA ASN A 182 -2.81 -24.29 39.94
C ASN A 182 -1.33 -24.22 39.57
N GLY A 183 -0.49 -24.68 40.49
CA GLY A 183 0.92 -24.90 40.21
C GLY A 183 1.10 -26.10 39.28
N ASN A 184 1.75 -25.88 38.15
CA ASN A 184 2.68 -26.84 37.58
C ASN A 184 3.62 -26.12 36.61
N HIS A 185 4.81 -25.77 37.11
CA HIS A 185 5.95 -25.43 36.28
C HIS A 185 6.51 -26.71 35.66
N SER A 186 6.36 -26.88 34.35
CA SER A 186 7.22 -27.73 33.54
C SER A 186 8.12 -26.81 32.69
N VAL A 187 9.36 -26.68 33.12
CA VAL A 187 10.47 -26.23 32.29
C VAL A 187 10.72 -27.33 31.26
N ASP A 188 10.59 -27.03 29.97
CA ASP A 188 11.05 -27.93 28.92
C ASP A 188 12.04 -27.18 28.01
N GLU A 189 13.25 -27.74 27.93
CA GLU A 189 14.41 -27.18 27.25
C GLU A 189 14.26 -27.35 25.73
N MET A 190 14.41 -26.26 24.98
CA MET A 190 14.34 -26.28 23.53
C MET A 190 15.64 -26.84 22.93
N GLN A 191 15.60 -28.09 22.48
CA GLN A 191 16.68 -28.71 21.69
C GLN A 191 16.75 -28.10 20.29
N VAL A 192 17.93 -27.60 19.94
CA VAL A 192 18.30 -27.13 18.61
C VAL A 192 18.64 -28.35 17.75
N ASN A 193 17.77 -28.68 16.79
CA ASN A 193 18.12 -29.62 15.73
C ASN A 193 18.45 -28.87 14.44
N SER A 194 19.72 -28.97 14.06
CA SER A 194 20.29 -28.56 12.78
C SER A 194 20.23 -29.74 11.81
N ALA A 195 19.59 -29.58 10.65
CA ALA A 195 20.00 -30.19 9.37
C ALA A 195 18.98 -29.89 8.27
N GLY A 196 19.44 -29.19 7.24
CA GLY A 196 18.73 -28.99 5.97
C GLY A 196 19.67 -28.32 4.99
N ASN A 197 20.64 -29.06 4.46
CA ASN A 197 21.53 -28.62 3.39
C ASN A 197 20.69 -28.22 2.17
N VAL A 198 20.52 -26.91 1.96
CA VAL A 198 20.07 -26.36 0.68
C VAL A 198 21.32 -26.09 -0.16
N SER A 199 21.33 -26.61 -1.39
CA SER A 199 22.40 -26.44 -2.37
C SER A 199 22.65 -24.94 -2.65
N VAL A 200 23.78 -24.43 -2.17
CA VAL A 200 24.24 -23.05 -2.42
C VAL A 200 24.42 -22.74 -3.92
N SER A 201 24.56 -23.79 -4.75
CA SER A 201 24.81 -23.69 -6.19
C SER A 201 23.64 -23.19 -7.04
N ASP A 202 22.37 -23.39 -6.63
CA ASP A 202 21.22 -22.97 -7.47
C ASP A 202 20.89 -21.49 -7.32
N SER A 203 21.39 -20.84 -6.26
CA SER A 203 21.07 -19.43 -5.98
C SER A 203 21.71 -18.49 -7.01
N PHE A 204 23.02 -18.58 -7.25
CA PHE A 204 23.80 -17.68 -8.11
C PHE A 204 23.40 -17.58 -9.60
N PHE A 205 22.32 -18.24 -10.03
CA PHE A 205 21.84 -18.20 -11.41
C PHE A 205 20.54 -17.39 -11.57
N GLU A 206 19.82 -17.08 -10.49
CA GLU A 206 18.52 -16.40 -10.59
C GLU A 206 18.65 -14.95 -11.12
N VAL A 207 19.62 -14.18 -10.62
CA VAL A 207 19.81 -12.78 -11.01
C VAL A 207 20.34 -12.69 -12.44
N GLU A 208 21.31 -13.53 -12.78
CA GLU A 208 21.92 -13.63 -14.10
C GLU A 208 20.89 -14.07 -15.14
N ALA A 209 20.04 -15.04 -14.82
CA ALA A 209 18.95 -15.46 -15.69
C ALA A 209 17.91 -14.34 -15.89
N LEU A 210 17.60 -13.56 -14.85
CA LEU A 210 16.71 -12.41 -14.97
C LEU A 210 17.33 -11.31 -15.86
N MET A 211 18.61 -10.98 -15.67
CA MET A 211 19.32 -10.01 -16.50
C MET A 211 19.38 -10.46 -17.98
N GLU A 212 19.62 -11.74 -18.23
CA GLU A 212 19.62 -12.30 -19.58
C GLU A 212 18.24 -12.23 -20.23
N LYS A 213 17.17 -12.53 -19.48
CA LYS A 213 15.79 -12.34 -19.96
C LYS A 213 15.48 -10.88 -20.29
N MET A 214 15.92 -9.94 -19.45
CA MET A 214 15.74 -8.52 -19.72
C MET A 214 16.45 -8.09 -21.01
N ARG A 215 17.67 -8.59 -21.25
CA ARG A 215 18.41 -8.35 -22.49
C ARG A 215 17.67 -8.91 -23.71
N GLN A 216 17.19 -10.15 -23.62
CA GLN A 216 16.44 -10.80 -24.71
C GLN A 216 15.13 -10.05 -25.03
N LEU A 217 14.39 -9.62 -24.01
CA LEU A 217 13.15 -8.86 -24.23
C LEU A 217 13.41 -7.50 -24.87
N GLN A 218 14.52 -6.86 -24.53
CA GLN A 218 14.92 -5.60 -25.15
C GLN A 218 15.27 -5.80 -26.64
N GLU A 219 15.99 -6.88 -26.98
CA GLU A 219 16.34 -7.23 -28.36
C GLU A 219 15.09 -7.59 -29.18
N CYS A 220 14.18 -8.43 -28.66
CA CYS A 220 12.95 -8.81 -29.36
C CYS A 220 12.02 -7.62 -29.65
N ARG A 221 11.96 -6.64 -28.75
CA ARG A 221 11.11 -5.45 -28.92
C ARG A 221 11.54 -4.58 -30.10
N ASP A 222 12.83 -4.61 -30.45
CA ASP A 222 13.36 -3.88 -31.60
C ASP A 222 13.10 -4.63 -32.93
N GLU A 223 12.76 -5.92 -32.88
CA GLU A 223 12.58 -6.79 -34.06
C GLU A 223 11.10 -7.03 -34.44
N GLU A 224 10.21 -7.28 -33.48
CA GLU A 224 8.79 -7.59 -33.73
C GLU A 224 7.85 -6.93 -32.70
N GLU A 225 6.94 -6.06 -33.15
CA GLU A 225 5.87 -5.50 -32.31
C GLU A 225 4.60 -6.36 -32.38
N ALA A 226 4.11 -6.82 -31.22
CA ALA A 226 2.84 -7.52 -31.11
C ALA A 226 1.67 -6.62 -31.52
N SER A 227 0.63 -7.21 -32.11
CA SER A 227 -0.57 -6.44 -32.48
C SER A 227 -1.35 -5.98 -31.25
N GLN A 228 -2.14 -4.90 -31.39
CA GLN A 228 -3.01 -4.39 -30.31
C GLN A 228 -4.02 -5.43 -29.78
N GLU A 229 -4.54 -6.30 -30.66
CA GLU A 229 -5.46 -7.37 -30.27
C GLU A 229 -4.74 -8.46 -29.45
N GLU A 230 -3.50 -8.77 -29.83
CA GLU A 230 -2.67 -9.71 -29.10
C GLU A 230 -2.27 -9.17 -27.72
N MET A 231 -1.85 -7.90 -27.63
CA MET A 231 -1.56 -7.24 -26.36
C MET A 231 -2.77 -7.24 -25.42
N ALA A 232 -3.96 -6.96 -25.96
CA ALA A 232 -5.21 -7.05 -25.20
C ALA A 232 -5.52 -8.47 -24.72
N SER A 233 -5.24 -9.49 -25.54
CA SER A 233 -5.38 -10.90 -25.14
C SER A 233 -4.41 -11.28 -24.02
N ARG A 234 -3.14 -10.88 -24.15
CA ARG A 234 -2.10 -11.12 -23.12
C ARG A 234 -2.46 -10.45 -21.79
N PHE A 235 -3.04 -9.25 -21.83
CA PHE A 235 -3.58 -8.61 -20.63
C PHE A 235 -4.67 -9.45 -19.95
N GLU A 236 -5.65 -9.95 -20.71
CA GLU A 236 -6.74 -10.78 -20.15
C GLU A 236 -6.23 -12.11 -19.59
N ILE A 237 -5.16 -12.67 -20.17
CA ILE A 237 -4.47 -13.85 -19.65
C ILE A 237 -3.79 -13.52 -18.32
N GLU A 238 -2.93 -12.50 -18.27
CA GLU A 238 -2.22 -12.12 -17.03
C GLU A 238 -3.19 -11.73 -15.92
N LYS A 239 -4.25 -10.96 -16.25
CA LYS A 239 -5.31 -10.62 -15.30
C LYS A 239 -5.93 -11.88 -14.70
N ARG A 240 -6.24 -12.89 -15.53
CA ARG A 240 -6.80 -14.17 -15.08
C ARG A 240 -5.80 -14.99 -14.26
N GLU A 241 -4.55 -15.07 -14.69
CA GLU A 241 -3.49 -15.80 -13.99
C GLU A 241 -3.20 -15.21 -12.62
N SER A 242 -3.19 -13.87 -12.50
CA SER A 242 -3.04 -13.18 -11.22
C SER A 242 -4.10 -13.62 -10.19
N MET A 243 -5.29 -14.04 -10.64
CA MET A 243 -6.35 -14.56 -9.75
C MET A 243 -5.97 -15.89 -9.10
N PHE A 244 -5.14 -16.71 -9.75
CA PHE A 244 -4.71 -18.02 -9.24
C PHE A 244 -3.42 -17.97 -8.41
N VAL A 245 -2.85 -16.78 -8.24
CA VAL A 245 -1.70 -16.53 -7.39
C VAL A 245 -2.16 -16.48 -5.93
N PHE A 246 -1.89 -17.54 -5.17
CA PHE A 246 -2.20 -17.66 -3.74
C PHE A 246 -0.98 -18.16 -2.95
N SER A 247 -0.92 -17.78 -1.67
CA SER A 247 -0.03 -18.41 -0.68
C SER A 247 -0.60 -19.77 -0.26
N SER A 248 0.26 -20.74 0.03
CA SER A 248 -0.14 -22.05 0.59
C SER A 248 -0.67 -21.95 2.02
N ASP A 249 -0.35 -20.85 2.72
CA ASP A 249 -0.56 -20.67 4.15
C ASP A 249 -1.86 -19.91 4.46
N ASP A 250 -2.90 -20.04 3.62
CA ASP A 250 -4.20 -19.37 3.79
C ASP A 250 -5.05 -19.96 4.95
N GLU A 251 -4.45 -20.77 5.83
CA GLU A 251 -5.07 -21.22 7.08
C GLU A 251 -5.15 -20.06 8.09
N GLU A 252 -6.28 -19.98 8.78
CA GLU A 252 -6.72 -18.89 9.65
C GLU A 252 -5.62 -18.36 10.60
N VAL A 253 -4.99 -17.25 10.22
CA VAL A 253 -4.26 -16.42 11.17
C VAL A 253 -5.28 -15.83 12.13
N THR A 254 -5.22 -16.26 13.38
CA THR A 254 -6.04 -15.68 14.46
C THR A 254 -5.62 -14.23 14.67
N PRO A 255 -6.52 -13.24 14.49
CA PRO A 255 -6.14 -11.84 14.64
C PRO A 255 -5.75 -11.57 16.10
N ALA A 256 -4.59 -10.95 16.28
CA ALA A 256 -4.14 -10.46 17.57
C ALA A 256 -5.23 -9.56 18.16
N ARG A 257 -5.60 -9.81 19.43
CA ARG A 257 -6.59 -9.00 20.14
C ARG A 257 -5.96 -7.65 20.48
N ASP A 258 -6.19 -6.60 19.69
CA ASP A 258 -6.08 -5.23 20.22
C ASP A 258 -6.70 -4.12 19.35
N VAL A 259 -7.32 -3.14 20.03
CA VAL A 259 -7.84 -1.80 19.63
C VAL A 259 -8.70 -1.65 18.35
N SER A 260 -8.45 -2.40 17.28
CA SER A 260 -8.94 -2.09 15.92
C SER A 260 -10.35 -2.57 15.60
N ARG A 261 -10.95 -3.44 16.42
CA ARG A 261 -12.28 -4.03 16.15
C ARG A 261 -13.42 -3.01 16.04
N HIS A 262 -13.27 -1.82 16.63
CA HIS A 262 -14.29 -0.77 16.59
C HIS A 262 -14.41 -0.08 15.23
N PHE A 263 -13.39 -0.18 14.37
CA PHE A 263 -13.33 0.49 13.06
C PHE A 263 -13.35 -0.47 11.88
N GLU A 264 -13.26 -1.77 12.15
CA GLU A 264 -13.13 -2.80 11.14
C GLU A 264 -14.49 -3.35 10.71
N ASP A 265 -14.82 -3.17 9.44
CA ASP A 265 -15.77 -4.07 8.77
C ASP A 265 -14.98 -5.20 8.10
N THR A 266 -14.82 -6.29 8.84
CA THR A 266 -14.14 -7.53 8.43
C THR A 266 -14.92 -8.34 7.39
N SER A 267 -16.19 -7.99 7.13
CA SER A 267 -17.03 -8.68 6.14
C SER A 267 -16.70 -8.28 4.69
N TYR A 268 -15.96 -7.17 4.52
CA TYR A 268 -15.59 -6.63 3.22
C TYR A 268 -14.08 -6.61 3.05
N GLY A 269 -13.60 -7.36 2.07
CA GLY A 269 -12.18 -7.42 1.71
C GLY A 269 -11.99 -7.47 0.20
N TYR A 270 -10.72 -7.50 -0.21
CA TYR A 270 -10.34 -7.65 -1.59
C TYR A 270 -10.95 -8.91 -2.22
N LYS A 271 -11.43 -8.77 -3.46
CA LYS A 271 -11.83 -9.88 -4.33
C LYS A 271 -11.27 -9.59 -5.70
N ASP A 272 -10.81 -10.62 -6.42
CA ASP A 272 -10.23 -10.41 -7.74
C ASP A 272 -11.22 -9.73 -8.71
N PHE A 273 -10.68 -8.85 -9.55
CA PHE A 273 -11.42 -7.95 -10.45
C PHE A 273 -12.52 -8.61 -11.28
N SER A 274 -12.38 -9.89 -11.67
CA SER A 274 -13.37 -10.62 -12.47
C SER A 274 -13.88 -11.92 -11.83
N ARG A 275 -13.91 -12.03 -10.50
CA ARG A 275 -14.41 -13.24 -9.82
C ARG A 275 -15.95 -13.32 -9.86
N HIS A 276 -16.47 -14.42 -10.43
CA HIS A 276 -17.86 -14.92 -10.38
C HIS A 276 -18.99 -13.91 -10.69
N GLY A 277 -19.50 -13.94 -11.93
CA GLY A 277 -20.79 -13.38 -12.32
C GLY A 277 -20.86 -11.87 -12.56
N MET A 278 -19.83 -11.09 -12.17
CA MET A 278 -19.74 -9.66 -12.45
C MET A 278 -18.71 -9.40 -13.57
N HIS A 279 -19.18 -9.06 -14.76
CA HIS A 279 -18.34 -8.60 -15.87
C HIS A 279 -18.02 -7.11 -15.69
N VAL A 280 -17.00 -6.77 -14.89
CA VAL A 280 -16.49 -5.40 -14.78
C VAL A 280 -15.60 -5.12 -16.00
N PRO A 281 -15.85 -4.04 -16.76
CA PRO A 281 -15.08 -3.72 -17.96
C PRO A 281 -13.64 -3.34 -17.58
N THR A 282 -12.68 -3.86 -18.34
CA THR A 282 -11.27 -3.45 -18.29
C THR A 282 -11.15 -1.94 -18.48
N PHE A 283 -10.36 -1.29 -17.63
CA PHE A 283 -10.09 0.15 -17.68
C PHE A 283 -8.84 0.40 -18.52
N ARG A 284 -8.99 1.01 -19.70
CA ARG A 284 -7.84 1.46 -20.49
C ARG A 284 -7.31 2.78 -19.93
N VAL A 285 -6.00 2.85 -19.70
CA VAL A 285 -5.33 4.06 -19.18
C VAL A 285 -5.55 5.25 -20.12
N GLN A 286 -5.60 5.02 -21.42
CA GLN A 286 -5.87 6.03 -22.45
C GLN A 286 -7.25 6.71 -22.29
N ASP A 287 -8.21 6.04 -21.66
CA ASP A 287 -9.54 6.63 -21.42
C ASP A 287 -9.52 7.61 -20.24
N TYR A 288 -8.60 7.43 -19.28
CA TYR A 288 -8.42 8.29 -18.11
C TYR A 288 -7.09 7.99 -17.41
N CYS A 289 -6.03 8.76 -17.71
CA CYS A 289 -4.71 8.64 -17.08
C CYS A 289 -4.44 9.73 -16.03
N TRP A 290 -3.35 9.58 -15.28
CA TRP A 290 -2.97 10.57 -14.27
C TRP A 290 -2.52 11.87 -14.93
N GLU A 291 -1.68 11.77 -15.95
CA GLU A 291 -0.99 12.87 -16.62
C GLU A 291 -1.98 13.84 -17.29
N ASP A 292 -2.94 13.31 -18.05
CA ASP A 292 -3.87 14.15 -18.82
C ASP A 292 -5.11 14.56 -18.00
N HIS A 293 -5.54 13.72 -17.04
CA HIS A 293 -6.84 13.89 -16.37
C HIS A 293 -6.72 14.05 -14.85
N GLY A 294 -6.12 13.05 -14.19
CA GLY A 294 -6.06 12.95 -12.73
C GLY A 294 -5.39 14.16 -12.08
N TYR A 295 -4.17 14.49 -12.53
CA TYR A 295 -3.37 15.62 -12.07
C TYR A 295 -4.15 16.93 -12.18
N SER A 296 -4.69 17.21 -13.37
CA SER A 296 -5.45 18.43 -13.67
C SER A 296 -6.68 18.57 -12.78
N LEU A 297 -7.41 17.48 -12.54
CA LEU A 297 -8.58 17.49 -11.65
C LEU A 297 -8.20 17.78 -10.21
N VAL A 298 -7.17 17.10 -9.69
CA VAL A 298 -6.70 17.27 -8.31
C VAL A 298 -6.22 18.70 -8.12
N ASN A 299 -5.35 19.20 -8.99
CA ASN A 299 -4.78 20.54 -8.87
C ASN A 299 -5.83 21.66 -8.97
N ARG A 300 -6.93 21.42 -9.71
CA ARG A 300 -8.06 22.35 -9.78
C ARG A 300 -8.89 22.38 -8.49
N LEU A 301 -9.06 21.25 -7.82
CA LEU A 301 -9.96 21.11 -6.66
C LEU A 301 -9.24 21.27 -5.31
N TYR A 302 -7.96 20.92 -5.26
CA TYR A 302 -7.06 21.10 -4.13
C TYR A 302 -5.66 21.44 -4.67
N PRO A 303 -5.34 22.73 -4.85
CA PRO A 303 -4.06 23.17 -5.39
C PRO A 303 -2.87 22.64 -4.58
N ASP A 304 -1.69 22.56 -5.21
CA ASP A 304 -0.41 22.08 -4.67
C ASP A 304 -0.35 20.58 -4.32
N VAL A 305 -1.44 19.96 -3.82
CA VAL A 305 -1.44 18.50 -3.54
C VAL A 305 -1.24 17.69 -4.83
N GLY A 306 -1.78 18.18 -5.96
CA GLY A 306 -1.61 17.53 -7.26
C GLY A 306 -0.14 17.45 -7.66
N GLN A 307 0.62 18.52 -7.44
CA GLN A 307 2.06 18.56 -7.70
C GLN A 307 2.83 17.62 -6.76
N LEU A 308 2.52 17.61 -5.47
CA LEU A 308 3.19 16.72 -4.50
C LEU A 308 2.98 15.24 -4.83
N ILE A 309 1.78 14.87 -5.24
CA ILE A 309 1.46 13.49 -5.65
C ILE A 309 2.17 13.15 -6.97
N ASP A 310 2.18 14.07 -7.94
CA ASP A 310 2.85 13.87 -9.23
C ASP A 310 4.36 13.65 -9.06
N GLU A 311 5.02 14.50 -8.26
CA GLU A 311 6.43 14.37 -7.90
C GLU A 311 6.70 13.01 -7.22
N LYS A 312 5.83 12.58 -6.31
CA LYS A 312 5.96 11.30 -5.60
C LYS A 312 5.86 10.10 -6.56
N PHE A 313 4.86 10.10 -7.45
CA PHE A 313 4.72 9.07 -8.48
C PHE A 313 5.91 9.04 -9.42
N HIS A 314 6.34 10.22 -9.90
CA HIS A 314 7.48 10.33 -10.80
C HIS A 314 8.78 9.84 -10.16
N ILE A 315 9.05 10.22 -8.90
CA ILE A 315 10.24 9.79 -8.18
C ILE A 315 10.20 8.28 -7.98
N ALA A 316 9.12 7.71 -7.46
CA ALA A 316 9.05 6.28 -7.20
C ALA A 316 9.17 5.45 -8.49
N TYR A 317 8.48 5.85 -9.56
CA TYR A 317 8.53 5.16 -10.84
C TYR A 317 9.93 5.18 -11.45
N ASN A 318 10.63 6.32 -11.39
CA ASN A 318 11.93 6.51 -12.04
C ASN A 318 13.14 6.24 -11.15
N LEU A 319 12.94 6.02 -9.84
CA LEU A 319 14.04 5.76 -8.92
C LEU A 319 14.84 4.55 -9.39
N THR A 320 16.14 4.76 -9.59
CA THR A 320 17.09 3.72 -9.97
C THR A 320 18.47 4.09 -9.45
N TYR A 321 19.21 3.06 -9.04
CA TYR A 321 20.64 3.17 -8.73
C TYR A 321 21.49 2.51 -9.82
N ASN A 322 20.85 2.07 -10.91
CA ASN A 322 21.42 1.27 -11.99
C ASN A 322 22.17 0.05 -11.45
N THR A 323 21.57 -0.61 -10.46
CA THR A 323 22.12 -1.80 -9.80
C THR A 323 21.07 -2.89 -9.73
N MET A 324 21.52 -4.14 -9.79
CA MET A 324 20.70 -5.31 -9.55
C MET A 324 21.50 -6.29 -8.69
N ALA A 325 21.12 -6.44 -7.42
CA ALA A 325 21.85 -7.20 -6.41
C ALA A 325 23.32 -6.73 -6.28
N MET A 326 24.26 -7.55 -6.75
CA MET A 326 25.70 -7.27 -6.76
C MET A 326 26.18 -6.58 -8.05
N HIS A 327 25.36 -6.59 -9.10
CA HIS A 327 25.68 -6.03 -10.41
C HIS A 327 25.45 -4.52 -10.45
N LYS A 328 26.32 -3.82 -11.17
CA LYS A 328 26.28 -2.36 -11.40
C LYS A 328 26.06 -2.08 -12.88
N ASP A 329 25.66 -0.86 -13.19
CA ASP A 329 25.42 -0.37 -14.55
C ASP A 329 24.34 -1.18 -15.28
N VAL A 330 23.31 -1.59 -14.55
CA VAL A 330 22.16 -2.36 -15.06
C VAL A 330 20.95 -1.43 -15.19
N ASP A 331 20.38 -1.29 -16.39
CA ASP A 331 19.08 -0.64 -16.53
C ASP A 331 17.96 -1.54 -16.00
N THR A 332 17.26 -1.06 -14.98
CA THR A 332 16.16 -1.77 -14.32
C THR A 332 14.79 -1.29 -14.76
N SER A 333 14.70 -0.38 -15.75
CA SER A 333 13.46 0.23 -16.22
C SER A 333 12.39 -0.79 -16.58
N MET A 334 12.74 -1.84 -17.33
CA MET A 334 11.82 -2.91 -17.71
C MET A 334 11.24 -3.65 -16.50
N LEU A 335 12.09 -4.00 -15.52
CA LEU A 335 11.66 -4.72 -14.32
C LEU A 335 10.73 -3.84 -13.46
N ARG A 336 11.09 -2.56 -13.26
CA ARG A 336 10.26 -1.61 -12.51
C ARG A 336 8.91 -1.38 -13.19
N ARG A 337 8.90 -1.23 -14.52
CA ARG A 337 7.68 -1.12 -15.34
C ARG A 337 6.80 -2.36 -15.22
N ALA A 338 7.40 -3.56 -15.23
CA ALA A 338 6.66 -4.81 -15.07
C ALA A 338 5.98 -4.93 -13.70
N ILE A 339 6.66 -4.51 -12.62
CA ILE A 339 6.08 -4.47 -11.27
C ILE A 339 4.88 -3.51 -11.23
N TRP A 340 5.05 -2.30 -11.74
CA TRP A 340 3.98 -1.28 -11.78
C TRP A 340 2.76 -1.77 -12.57
N ASN A 341 2.99 -2.30 -13.77
CA ASN A 341 1.94 -2.74 -14.68
C ASN A 341 1.26 -4.02 -14.20
N TYR A 342 1.96 -4.90 -13.47
CA TYR A 342 1.35 -6.06 -12.82
C TYR A 342 0.34 -5.63 -11.74
N ILE A 343 0.66 -4.61 -10.93
CA ILE A 343 -0.27 -4.08 -9.95
C ILE A 343 -1.51 -3.49 -10.62
N HIS A 344 -1.29 -2.61 -11.60
CA HIS A 344 -2.39 -2.04 -12.37
C HIS A 344 -3.24 -3.12 -13.05
N CYS A 345 -2.63 -4.20 -13.55
CA CYS A 345 -3.33 -5.36 -14.10
C CYS A 345 -4.27 -6.02 -13.07
N MET A 346 -3.81 -6.23 -11.82
CA MET A 346 -4.65 -6.77 -10.75
C MET A 346 -5.86 -5.88 -10.46
N PHE A 347 -5.71 -4.56 -10.60
CA PHE A 347 -6.80 -3.60 -10.49
C PHE A 347 -7.62 -3.40 -11.79
N GLY A 348 -7.35 -4.19 -12.83
CA GLY A 348 -8.05 -4.14 -14.11
C GLY A 348 -7.71 -2.95 -15.00
N ILE A 349 -6.57 -2.30 -14.77
CA ILE A 349 -6.04 -1.16 -15.53
C ILE A 349 -5.07 -1.67 -16.60
N ARG A 350 -5.36 -1.36 -17.87
CA ARG A 350 -4.59 -1.79 -19.05
C ARG A 350 -3.88 -0.63 -19.73
N TYR A 351 -2.59 -0.83 -20.00
CA TYR A 351 -1.77 0.01 -20.88
C TYR A 351 -1.74 -0.62 -22.27
N ASP A 352 -2.26 0.08 -23.28
CA ASP A 352 -2.33 -0.44 -24.66
C ASP A 352 -0.97 -0.53 -25.37
N ASP A 353 0.08 0.10 -24.84
CA ASP A 353 1.45 0.09 -25.37
C ASP A 353 2.40 -0.87 -24.63
N TYR A 354 1.85 -1.70 -23.73
CA TYR A 354 2.62 -2.62 -22.91
C TYR A 354 2.32 -4.08 -23.22
N ASP A 355 3.38 -4.86 -23.44
CA ASP A 355 3.27 -6.31 -23.60
C ASP A 355 3.21 -7.01 -22.23
N TYR A 356 2.00 -7.41 -21.84
CA TYR A 356 1.77 -8.13 -20.57
C TYR A 356 2.46 -9.51 -20.53
N GLY A 357 2.93 -10.05 -21.66
CA GLY A 357 3.79 -11.23 -21.70
C GLY A 357 5.15 -11.03 -21.02
N GLU A 358 5.63 -9.78 -20.90
CA GLU A 358 6.87 -9.44 -20.18
C GLU A 358 6.77 -9.80 -18.68
N ILE A 359 5.59 -9.68 -18.08
CA ILE A 359 5.38 -9.85 -16.63
C ILE A 359 5.71 -11.28 -16.19
N ASN A 360 5.21 -12.29 -16.91
CA ASN A 360 5.48 -13.69 -16.62
C ASN A 360 6.95 -14.09 -16.81
N GLN A 361 7.69 -13.34 -17.62
CA GLN A 361 9.11 -13.60 -17.86
C GLN A 361 9.99 -12.99 -16.76
N LEU A 362 9.61 -11.80 -16.28
CA LEU A 362 10.37 -11.00 -15.32
C LEU A 362 10.00 -11.25 -13.85
N LEU A 363 8.74 -11.52 -13.56
CA LEU A 363 8.24 -11.71 -12.19
C LEU A 363 7.96 -13.19 -11.94
N ASP A 364 8.78 -13.81 -11.11
CA ASP A 364 8.59 -15.20 -10.70
C ASP A 364 7.35 -15.34 -9.80
N ARG A 365 6.93 -16.60 -9.59
CA ARG A 365 5.73 -16.89 -8.80
C ARG A 365 5.84 -16.38 -7.36
N SER A 366 7.00 -16.56 -6.71
CA SER A 366 7.18 -16.15 -5.32
C SER A 366 7.02 -14.65 -5.16
N PHE A 367 7.55 -13.88 -6.12
CA PHE A 367 7.44 -12.44 -6.13
C PHE A 367 6.02 -11.98 -6.47
N LYS A 368 5.34 -12.60 -7.44
CA LYS A 368 3.93 -12.33 -7.74
C LYS A 368 3.02 -12.55 -6.53
N VAL A 369 3.26 -13.62 -5.75
CA VAL A 369 2.52 -13.89 -4.49
C VAL A 369 2.78 -12.78 -3.48
N TYR A 370 4.05 -12.39 -3.25
CA TYR A 370 4.39 -11.30 -2.34
C TYR A 370 3.72 -9.97 -2.75
N ILE A 371 3.84 -9.56 -4.02
CA ILE A 371 3.23 -8.33 -4.54
C ILE A 371 1.73 -8.33 -4.31
N LYS A 372 1.03 -9.41 -4.70
CA LYS A 372 -0.43 -9.52 -4.55
C LYS A 372 -0.83 -9.43 -3.08
N THR A 373 -0.11 -10.09 -2.18
CA THR A 373 -0.43 -10.03 -0.75
C THR A 373 -0.19 -8.64 -0.18
N VAL A 374 0.94 -8.00 -0.45
CA VAL A 374 1.23 -6.63 0.03
C VAL A 374 0.19 -5.63 -0.46
N VAL A 375 -0.22 -5.72 -1.72
CA VAL A 375 -1.11 -4.73 -2.34
C VAL A 375 -2.58 -4.97 -2.01
N CYS A 376 -3.02 -6.23 -1.91
CA CYS A 376 -4.45 -6.55 -1.80
C CYS A 376 -4.89 -6.96 -0.39
N THR A 377 -4.02 -7.63 0.38
CA THR A 377 -4.30 -8.15 1.72
C THR A 377 -3.04 -8.03 2.60
N PRO A 378 -2.53 -6.80 2.82
CA PRO A 378 -1.25 -6.57 3.50
C PRO A 378 -1.18 -7.18 4.89
N GLU A 379 -2.31 -7.29 5.59
CA GLU A 379 -2.42 -7.95 6.90
C GLU A 379 -2.00 -9.43 6.91
N LYS A 380 -1.93 -10.08 5.73
CA LYS A 380 -1.48 -11.46 5.56
C LYS A 380 0.01 -11.59 5.22
N VAL A 381 0.75 -10.48 5.09
CA VAL A 381 2.18 -10.54 4.76
C VAL A 381 2.94 -11.23 5.89
N THR A 382 3.78 -12.19 5.54
CA THR A 382 4.64 -12.89 6.50
C THR A 382 6.12 -12.68 6.18
N LYS A 383 6.96 -12.82 7.21
CA LYS A 383 8.42 -12.82 7.02
C LYS A 383 8.89 -13.89 6.03
N ARG A 384 8.24 -15.07 6.02
CA ARG A 384 8.55 -16.14 5.05
C ARG A 384 8.34 -15.70 3.61
N MET A 385 7.25 -14.98 3.35
CA MET A 385 7.00 -14.40 2.02
C MET A 385 8.07 -13.36 1.68
N TYR A 386 8.43 -12.49 2.64
CA TYR A 386 9.49 -11.50 2.43
C TYR A 386 10.85 -12.13 2.10
N ASP A 387 11.21 -13.20 2.80
CA ASP A 387 12.49 -13.88 2.64
C ASP A 387 12.53 -14.79 1.38
N SER A 388 11.37 -15.20 0.86
CA SER A 388 11.30 -16.20 -0.21
C SER A 388 11.60 -15.66 -1.61
N PHE A 389 11.19 -14.43 -1.92
CA PHE A 389 11.45 -13.78 -3.21
C PHE A 389 12.81 -13.07 -3.21
N TRP A 390 13.46 -12.98 -4.38
CA TRP A 390 14.68 -12.19 -4.60
C TRP A 390 15.74 -12.40 -3.52
N ARG A 391 16.12 -13.65 -3.28
CA ARG A 391 16.96 -14.05 -2.14
C ARG A 391 18.35 -13.43 -2.14
N GLN A 392 18.85 -13.07 -3.32
CA GLN A 392 20.16 -12.46 -3.53
C GLN A 392 20.14 -10.93 -3.56
N PHE A 393 18.95 -10.33 -3.63
CA PHE A 393 18.82 -8.89 -3.65
C PHE A 393 19.01 -8.33 -2.24
N LYS A 394 19.53 -7.11 -2.19
CA LYS A 394 19.73 -6.39 -0.93
C LYS A 394 18.38 -6.04 -0.30
N HIS A 395 18.38 -5.92 1.02
CA HIS A 395 17.21 -5.45 1.75
C HIS A 395 16.73 -4.07 1.22
N SER A 396 17.64 -3.16 0.89
CA SER A 396 17.29 -1.86 0.29
C SER A 396 16.56 -2.01 -1.06
N GLU A 397 16.87 -3.04 -1.86
CA GLU A 397 16.15 -3.28 -3.13
C GLU A 397 14.74 -3.82 -2.87
N LYS A 398 14.54 -4.61 -1.81
CA LYS A 398 13.20 -5.04 -1.37
C LYS A 398 12.38 -3.88 -0.80
N VAL A 399 13.01 -2.95 -0.09
CA VAL A 399 12.36 -1.69 0.32
C VAL A 399 12.00 -0.85 -0.90
N HIS A 400 12.89 -0.73 -1.88
CA HIS A 400 12.63 -0.03 -3.14
C HIS A 400 11.40 -0.61 -3.87
N VAL A 401 11.29 -1.94 -3.95
CA VAL A 401 10.10 -2.58 -4.50
C VAL A 401 8.85 -2.14 -3.76
N ASN A 402 8.85 -2.15 -2.43
CA ASN A 402 7.69 -1.71 -1.65
C ASN A 402 7.30 -0.26 -1.97
N LEU A 403 8.25 0.64 -2.27
CA LEU A 403 7.94 1.99 -2.76
C LEU A 403 7.16 1.95 -4.08
N LEU A 404 7.59 1.13 -5.05
CA LEU A 404 6.84 0.94 -6.29
C LEU A 404 5.44 0.36 -6.03
N LEU A 405 5.32 -0.60 -5.09
CA LEU A 405 4.05 -1.25 -4.81
C LEU A 405 3.01 -0.26 -4.28
N ILE A 406 3.40 0.57 -3.31
CA ILE A 406 2.48 1.51 -2.67
C ILE A 406 2.07 2.65 -3.59
N GLU A 407 2.98 3.12 -4.43
CA GLU A 407 2.69 4.21 -5.37
C GLU A 407 1.81 3.75 -6.53
N ALA A 408 2.08 2.57 -7.11
CA ALA A 408 1.22 1.97 -8.13
C ALA A 408 -0.19 1.69 -7.57
N ARG A 409 -0.28 1.18 -6.34
CA ARG A 409 -1.56 0.98 -5.65
C ARG A 409 -2.31 2.30 -5.46
N MET A 410 -1.65 3.31 -4.91
CA MET A 410 -2.25 4.62 -4.67
C MET A 410 -2.73 5.26 -5.98
N GLN A 411 -1.94 5.18 -7.05
CA GLN A 411 -2.33 5.70 -8.36
C GLN A 411 -3.59 4.98 -8.89
N ALA A 412 -3.65 3.65 -8.82
CA ALA A 412 -4.81 2.89 -9.26
C ALA A 412 -6.10 3.30 -8.51
N GLU A 413 -6.04 3.41 -7.18
CA GLU A 413 -7.19 3.83 -6.36
C GLU A 413 -7.62 5.26 -6.70
N LEU A 414 -6.68 6.19 -6.86
CA LEU A 414 -6.95 7.57 -7.25
C LEU A 414 -7.60 7.66 -8.63
N LEU A 415 -7.09 6.94 -9.63
CA LEU A 415 -7.64 6.99 -10.99
C LEU A 415 -9.12 6.58 -11.01
N TYR A 416 -9.51 5.53 -10.28
CA TYR A 416 -10.91 5.13 -10.20
C TYR A 416 -11.79 6.17 -9.52
N ALA A 417 -11.34 6.72 -8.38
CA ALA A 417 -12.09 7.74 -7.65
C ALA A 417 -12.23 9.04 -8.47
N LEU A 418 -11.13 9.53 -9.05
CA LEU A 418 -11.09 10.76 -9.84
C LEU A 418 -11.89 10.63 -11.14
N ARG A 419 -11.87 9.46 -11.79
CA ARG A 419 -12.74 9.18 -12.94
C ARG A 419 -14.22 9.24 -12.57
N ALA A 420 -14.59 8.71 -11.40
CA ALA A 420 -15.97 8.81 -10.92
C ALA A 420 -16.37 10.26 -10.58
N ILE A 421 -15.47 11.05 -9.99
CA ILE A 421 -15.68 12.48 -9.75
C ILE A 421 -15.87 13.23 -11.07
N THR A 422 -15.01 12.97 -12.07
CA THR A 422 -15.14 13.58 -13.40
C THR A 422 -16.50 13.27 -14.03
N ARG A 423 -16.92 12.00 -14.00
CA ARG A 423 -18.24 11.55 -14.50
C ARG A 423 -19.44 12.14 -13.74
N TYR A 424 -19.24 12.61 -12.52
CA TYR A 424 -20.28 13.34 -11.78
C TYR A 424 -20.34 14.81 -12.20
N MET A 425 -19.19 15.42 -12.51
CA MET A 425 -19.09 16.82 -12.90
C MET A 425 -19.56 17.08 -14.34
N THR A 426 -19.54 16.07 -15.20
CA THR A 426 -20.03 16.08 -16.59
C THR A 426 -21.42 15.47 -16.67
#